data_AF-A0A522CEK7-F1
#
_entry.id   AF-A0A522CEK7-F1
#
_cell.length_a   1.000
_cell.length_b   1.000
_cell.length_c   1.000
_cell.angle_alpha   90.00
_cell.angle_beta   90.00
_cell.angle_gamma   90.00
#
_symmetry.space_group_name_H-M   'P 1'
#
loop_
_entity.id
_entity.type
_entity.pdbx_description
1 polymer ?
#
loop_
_entity_poly.entity_id
_entity_poly.type
_entity_poly.pdbx_seq_one_letter_code
_entity_poly.pdbx_strand_id
1 'polypeptide(L)' 'MLSRHLEQTLHRALAYANARHHEFATLEHLLLALTEDQDAVAVMRACGVDVDLLRQELMHYI' A
#
# COMPACT_ATOMS: atom_id res chain seq x y z
N MET A 1 -16.67 -2.47 11.86
CA MET A 1 -16.45 -3.03 10.51
C MET A 1 -15.41 -2.17 9.82
N LEU A 2 -14.46 -2.77 9.11
CA LEU A 2 -13.58 -2.00 8.24
C LEU A 2 -14.38 -1.35 7.10
N SER A 3 -13.91 -0.22 6.59
CA SER A 3 -14.47 0.35 5.37
C SER A 3 -14.16 -0.59 4.19
N ARG A 4 -15.03 -0.59 3.16
CA ARG A 4 -14.83 -1.42 1.97
C ARG A 4 -13.51 -1.13 1.25
N HIS A 5 -13.07 0.14 1.26
CA HIS A 5 -11.79 0.55 0.68
C HIS A 5 -10.60 -0.04 1.44
N LEU A 6 -10.63 0.02 2.78
CA LEU A 6 -9.53 -0.52 3.58
C LEU A 6 -9.44 -2.05 3.48
N GLU A 7 -10.58 -2.75 3.37
CA GLU A 7 -10.60 -4.20 3.12
C GLU A 7 -9.97 -4.56 1.76
N GLN A 8 -10.29 -3.81 0.69
CA GLN A 8 -9.63 -3.98 -0.62
C GLN A 8 -8.13 -3.70 -0.55
N THR A 9 -7.73 -2.66 0.19
CA THR A 9 -6.31 -2.33 0.39
C THR A 9 -5.56 -3.43 1.13
N LEU A 10 -6.17 -4.07 2.14
CA LEU A 10 -5.58 -5.23 2.82
C LEU A 10 -5.43 -6.44 1.88
N HIS A 11 -6.46 -6.74 1.08
CA HIS A 11 -6.37 -7.82 0.08
C HIS A 11 -5.25 -7.59 -0.93
N ARG A 12 -5.07 -6.35 -1.38
CA ARG A 12 -3.98 -5.97 -2.28
C ARG A 12 -2.61 -6.13 -1.61
N ALA A 13 -2.46 -5.71 -0.35
CA ALA A 13 -1.21 -5.92 0.40
C ALA A 13 -0.83 -7.41 0.50
N LEU A 14 -1.81 -8.27 0.79
CA LEU A 14 -1.61 -9.72 0.80
C LEU A 14 -1.27 -10.27 -0.59
N ALA A 15 -1.89 -9.76 -1.64
CA ALA A 15 -1.55 -10.14 -3.01
C ALA A 15 -0.09 -9.77 -3.35
N TYR A 16 0.40 -8.62 -2.89
CA TYR A 16 1.80 -8.23 -3.07
C TYR A 16 2.79 -9.13 -2.35
N ALA A 17 2.48 -9.51 -1.10
CA ALA A 17 3.29 -10.46 -0.35
C ALA A 17 3.33 -11.83 -1.04
N ASN A 18 2.15 -12.35 -1.45
CA ASN A 18 2.04 -13.63 -2.15
C ASN A 18 2.78 -13.64 -3.49
N ALA A 19 2.70 -12.55 -4.27
CA ALA A 19 3.40 -12.43 -5.55
C ALA A 19 4.93 -12.47 -5.41
N ARG A 20 5.45 -12.08 -4.24
CA ARG A 20 6.87 -12.14 -3.88
C ARG A 20 7.25 -13.38 -3.07
N HIS A 21 6.31 -14.31 -2.88
CA HIS A 21 6.47 -15.50 -2.04
C HIS A 21 6.85 -15.20 -0.59
N HIS A 22 6.44 -14.04 -0.07
CA HIS A 22 6.57 -13.71 1.34
C HIS A 22 5.47 -14.40 2.16
N GLU A 23 5.87 -15.07 3.25
CA GLU A 23 4.96 -15.80 4.14
C GLU A 23 3.96 -14.87 4.83
N PHE A 24 4.33 -13.59 5.02
CA PHE A 24 3.50 -12.59 5.69
C PHE A 24 3.54 -11.26 4.93
N ALA A 25 2.39 -10.56 4.93
CA ALA A 25 2.37 -9.16 4.52
C ALA A 25 2.96 -8.29 5.63
N THR A 26 3.99 -7.53 5.27
CA THR A 26 4.64 -6.55 6.16
C THR A 26 3.96 -5.18 6.05
N LEU A 27 4.39 -4.22 6.88
CA LEU A 27 3.90 -2.83 6.81
C LEU A 27 4.22 -2.16 5.46
N GLU A 28 5.30 -2.57 4.81
CA GLU A 28 5.71 -2.06 3.50
C GLU A 28 4.73 -2.50 2.40
N HIS A 29 4.24 -3.73 2.45
CA HIS A 29 3.21 -4.21 1.51
C HIS A 29 1.89 -3.48 1.71
N LEU A 30 1.53 -3.19 2.97
CA LEU A 30 0.35 -2.39 3.30
C LEU A 30 0.52 -0.96 2.82
N LEU A 31 1.68 -0.35 3.05
CA LEU A 31 1.98 1.00 2.60
C LEU A 31 1.97 1.08 1.08
N LEU A 32 2.53 0.09 0.38
CA LEU A 32 2.46 -0.01 -1.08
C LEU A 32 1.00 -0.09 -1.55
N ALA A 33 0.17 -0.92 -0.92
CA ALA A 33 -1.25 -1.00 -1.25
C ALA A 33 -2.00 0.31 -0.97
N LEU A 34 -1.62 1.07 0.07
CA LEU A 34 -2.18 2.38 0.37
C LEU A 34 -1.80 3.44 -0.67
N THR A 35 -0.67 3.31 -1.37
CA THR A 35 -0.32 4.21 -2.50
C THR A 35 -1.28 4.12 -3.69
N GLU A 36 -2.18 3.14 -3.69
CA GLU A 36 -3.22 2.94 -4.71
C GLU A 36 -4.65 3.03 -4.15
N ASP A 37 -4.80 3.42 -2.89
CA ASP A 37 -6.08 3.69 -2.26
C ASP A 37 -6.39 5.18 -2.42
N GLN A 38 -7.49 5.53 -3.10
CA GLN A 38 -7.79 6.94 -3.42
C GLN A 38 -7.97 7.80 -2.17
N ASP A 39 -8.56 7.25 -1.11
CA ASP A 39 -8.77 7.96 0.15
C ASP A 39 -7.40 8.21 0.82
N ALA A 40 -6.53 7.20 0.86
CA ALA A 40 -5.19 7.34 1.44
C ALA A 40 -4.29 8.26 0.61
N VAL A 41 -4.34 8.18 -0.73
CA VAL A 41 -3.57 9.03 -1.65
C VAL A 41 -3.96 10.49 -1.49
N ALA A 42 -5.25 10.80 -1.32
CA ALA A 42 -5.70 12.16 -1.05
C ALA A 42 -5.08 12.73 0.23
N VAL A 43 -5.06 11.93 1.30
CA VAL A 43 -4.44 12.32 2.59
C VAL A 43 -2.92 12.48 2.45
N MET A 44 -2.23 11.52 1.82
CA MET A 44 -0.77 11.57 1.63
C MET A 44 -0.35 12.82 0.84
N ARG A 45 -1.07 13.13 -0.25
CA ARG A 45 -0.82 14.35 -1.03
C ARG A 45 -1.11 15.62 -0.24
N ALA A 46 -2.17 15.63 0.58
CA ALA A 46 -2.46 16.76 1.47
C ALA A 46 -1.37 16.95 2.54
N CYS A 47 -0.66 15.89 2.92
CA CYS A 47 0.52 15.93 3.78
C CYS A 47 1.83 16.26 3.05
N GLY A 48 1.81 16.49 1.73
CA GLY A 48 3.01 16.80 0.94
C GLY A 48 3.87 15.60 0.58
N VAL A 49 3.33 14.38 0.68
CA VAL A 49 4.04 13.16 0.28
C VAL A 49 4.04 13.03 -1.24
N ASP A 50 5.21 12.81 -1.83
CA ASP A 50 5.34 12.36 -3.20
C ASP A 50 5.03 10.85 -3.27
N VAL A 51 3.78 10.54 -3.61
CA VAL A 51 3.25 9.16 -3.63
C VAL A 51 3.93 8.31 -4.70
N ASP A 52 4.32 8.91 -5.83
CA ASP A 52 4.95 8.17 -6.91
C ASP A 52 6.39 7.78 -6.53
N LEU A 53 7.14 8.72 -5.95
CA LEU A 53 8.45 8.42 -5.37
C LEU A 53 8.35 7.36 -4.26
N LEU A 54 7.42 7.54 -3.31
CA LEU A 54 7.22 6.58 -2.21
C LEU A 54 6.95 5.16 -2.73
N ARG A 55 6.09 5.04 -3.76
CA ARG A 55 5.77 3.76 -4.38
C ARG A 55 6.99 3.12 -5.03
N GLN A 56 7.82 3.90 -5.73
CA GLN A 56 9.06 3.41 -6.33
C GLN A 56 10.05 2.90 -5.29
N GLU A 57 10.27 3.68 -4.22
CA GLU A 57 11.16 3.30 -3.12
C GLU A 57 10.67 2.02 -2.42
N LEU A 58 9.37 1.89 -2.18
CA LEU A 58 8.79 0.67 -1.62
C LEU A 58 9.01 -0.52 -2.54
N MET A 59 8.69 -0.40 -3.83
CA MET A 59 8.91 -1.49 -4.79
C MET A 59 10.38 -1.91 -4.93
N HIS A 60 11.32 -1.00 -4.67
CA HIS A 60 12.75 -1.30 -4.66
C HIS A 60 13.19 -2.01 -3.37
N TYR A 61 12.55 -1.67 -2.25
CA TYR A 61 12.87 -2.23 -0.93
C TYR A 61 12.35 -3.66 -0.71
N ILE A 62 11.12 -3.96 -1.15
CA ILE A 62 10.46 -5.29 -1.05
C ILE A 62 10.55 -6.12 -2.33
#